data_AF-A0A8J6LK59-F1
#
_entry.id   AF-A0A8J6LK59-F1
#
_cell.length_a   1.000
_cell.length_b   1.000
_cell.length_c   1.000
_cell.angle_alpha   90.00
_cell.angle_beta   90.00
_cell.angle_gamma   90.00
#
_symmetry.space_group_name_H-M   'P 1'
#
loop_
_entity.id
_entity.type
_entity.pdbx_description
1 polymer ?
#
loop_
_entity_poly.entity_id
_entity_poly.type
_entity_poly.pdbx_seq_one_letter_code
_entity_poly.pdbx_strand_id
1 'polypeptide(L)'
;DAVDVGVLLAQIHQAGRGAPDGLVGTHTDLDPKNALRDVDGAMMAVDWDAAGLMRPSEEVVQVALDWSLEADHVDEVRFATVVASYRDADGPGRLSADKDLFTGWLRAYQNWLEFNVSQRMDTALGRREAATTQARITLVTSVLDDLVNLLDAP
;
A
#
# COMPACT_ATOMS: atom_id res chain seq x y z
N ASP A 1 13.53 -1.11 4.33
CA ASP A 1 12.79 -0.52 5.47
C ASP A 1 11.79 0.48 4.90
N ALA A 2 11.11 1.29 5.72
CA ALA A 2 10.08 2.23 5.23
C ALA A 2 10.61 3.32 4.29
N VAL A 3 11.87 3.73 4.44
CA VAL A 3 12.49 4.69 3.54
C VAL A 3 12.74 4.03 2.18
N ASP A 4 13.37 2.86 2.19
CA ASP A 4 13.74 2.17 0.95
C ASP A 4 12.53 1.82 0.09
N VAL A 5 11.40 1.43 0.69
CA VAL A 5 10.20 1.10 -0.11
C VAL A 5 9.58 2.34 -0.75
N GLY A 6 9.58 3.50 -0.08
CA GLY A 6 9.10 4.73 -0.70
C GLY A 6 9.97 5.15 -1.88
N VAL A 7 11.30 5.02 -1.75
CA VAL A 7 12.25 5.27 -2.85
C VAL A 7 12.03 4.28 -4.00
N LEU A 8 11.91 2.97 -3.70
CA LEU A 8 11.66 1.94 -4.71
C LEU A 8 10.35 2.20 -5.46
N LEU A 9 9.27 2.55 -4.75
CA LEU A 9 7.98 2.83 -5.37
C LEU A 9 8.05 4.05 -6.30
N ALA A 10 8.79 5.10 -5.91
CA ALA A 10 9.01 6.26 -6.78
C ALA A 10 9.72 5.86 -8.09
N GLN A 11 10.73 4.99 -8.00
CA GLN A 11 11.45 4.47 -9.17
C GLN A 11 10.54 3.62 -10.08
N ILE A 12 9.71 2.75 -9.50
CA ILE A 12 8.72 1.94 -10.25
C ILE A 12 7.77 2.88 -11.02
N HIS A 13 7.18 3.86 -10.34
CA HIS A 13 6.27 4.81 -10.97
C HIS A 13 6.94 5.67 -12.05
N GLN A 14 8.20 6.06 -11.85
CA GLN A 14 8.96 6.82 -12.83
C GLN A 14 9.26 5.99 -14.09
N ALA A 15 9.63 4.73 -13.92
CA ALA A 15 9.84 3.79 -15.02
C ALA A 15 8.54 3.45 -15.76
N GLY A 16 7.42 3.39 -15.03
CA GLY A 16 6.09 3.10 -15.57
C GLY A 16 5.36 4.28 -16.22
N ARG A 17 5.99 5.45 -16.37
CA ARG A 17 5.35 6.65 -16.96
C ARG A 17 4.99 6.42 -18.44
N GLY A 18 3.93 7.10 -18.89
CA GLY A 18 3.55 7.17 -20.30
C GLY A 18 2.15 6.65 -20.62
N ALA A 19 1.39 6.21 -19.62
CA ALA A 19 -0.01 5.85 -19.82
C ALA A 19 -0.93 7.11 -19.81
N PRO A 20 -2.12 7.03 -20.45
CA PRO A 20 -3.10 8.12 -20.45
C PRO A 20 -3.62 8.47 -19.04
N ASP A 21 -4.25 9.64 -18.93
CA ASP A 21 -5.07 10.05 -17.76
C ASP A 21 -4.36 10.07 -16.39
N GLY A 22 -3.03 10.19 -16.41
CA GLY A 22 -2.20 10.26 -15.21
C GLY A 22 -1.98 8.91 -14.52
N LEU A 23 -2.26 7.80 -15.21
CA LEU A 23 -1.90 6.45 -14.77
C LEU A 23 -0.42 6.16 -15.06
N VAL A 24 0.15 5.23 -14.31
CA VAL A 24 1.50 4.69 -14.55
C VAL A 24 1.49 3.17 -14.38
N GLY A 25 2.52 2.50 -14.90
CA GLY A 25 2.82 1.12 -14.53
C GLY A 25 3.10 1.03 -13.03
N THR A 26 2.39 0.13 -12.35
CA THR A 26 2.34 -0.05 -10.90
C THR A 26 2.51 -1.52 -10.54
N HIS A 27 2.93 -1.80 -9.31
CA HIS A 27 3.10 -3.18 -8.82
C HIS A 27 1.77 -3.77 -8.33
N THR A 28 0.95 -2.93 -7.70
CA THR A 28 -0.36 -3.17 -7.08
C THR A 28 -0.40 -4.14 -5.89
N ASP A 29 0.68 -4.90 -5.63
CA ASP A 29 0.83 -5.76 -4.44
C ASP A 29 2.22 -5.59 -3.77
N LEU A 30 2.76 -4.36 -3.67
CA LEU A 30 4.09 -4.12 -3.10
C LEU A 30 4.08 -4.09 -1.55
N ASP A 31 3.62 -5.17 -0.93
CA ASP A 31 3.67 -5.37 0.51
C ASP A 31 5.05 -5.93 0.96
N PRO A 32 5.33 -6.05 2.27
CA PRO A 32 6.63 -6.50 2.75
C PRO A 32 7.06 -7.91 2.29
N LYS A 33 6.13 -8.81 1.92
CA LYS A 33 6.51 -10.16 1.43
C LYS A 33 7.04 -10.11 -0.02
N ASN A 34 6.67 -9.07 -0.77
CA ASN A 34 7.02 -8.87 -2.17
C ASN A 34 8.19 -7.89 -2.38
N ALA A 35 8.92 -7.56 -1.31
CA ALA A 35 10.14 -6.77 -1.37
C ALA A 35 11.32 -7.55 -0.76
N LEU A 36 12.39 -7.69 -1.55
CA LEU A 36 13.63 -8.34 -1.13
C LEU A 36 14.78 -7.34 -1.12
N ARG A 37 15.90 -7.71 -0.48
CA ARG A 37 17.17 -7.00 -0.63
C ARG A 37 18.10 -7.82 -1.50
N ASP A 38 18.81 -7.17 -2.41
CA ASP A 38 19.90 -7.80 -3.15
C ASP A 38 21.17 -7.94 -2.29
N VAL A 39 22.24 -8.45 -2.90
CA VAL A 39 23.53 -8.67 -2.24
C VAL A 39 24.21 -7.39 -1.79
N ASP A 40 23.89 -6.26 -2.42
CA ASP A 40 24.42 -4.93 -2.10
C ASP A 40 23.49 -4.18 -1.11
N GLY A 41 22.37 -4.80 -0.73
CA GLY A 41 21.39 -4.29 0.22
C GLY A 41 20.29 -3.43 -0.41
N ALA A 42 20.26 -3.24 -1.73
CA ALA A 42 19.23 -2.46 -2.40
C ALA A 42 17.90 -3.22 -2.40
N MET A 43 16.80 -2.50 -2.18
CA MET A 43 15.46 -3.09 -2.18
C MET A 43 14.99 -3.35 -3.61
N MET A 44 14.41 -4.53 -3.85
CA MET A 44 13.87 -4.96 -5.14
C MET A 44 12.45 -5.48 -4.98
N ALA A 45 11.56 -5.10 -5.90
CA ALA A 45 10.22 -5.65 -6.01
C ALA A 45 10.24 -6.99 -6.76
N VAL A 46 9.49 -7.95 -6.25
CA VAL A 46 9.26 -9.28 -6.86
C VAL A 46 7.77 -9.56 -6.91
N ASP A 47 7.37 -10.61 -7.62
CA ASP A 47 5.96 -11.00 -7.77
C ASP A 47 5.11 -9.95 -8.52
N TRP A 48 5.49 -9.71 -9.77
CA TRP A 48 4.83 -8.75 -10.67
C TRP A 48 3.53 -9.27 -11.30
N ASP A 49 2.99 -10.41 -10.86
CA ASP A 49 1.80 -11.02 -11.47
C ASP A 49 0.54 -10.15 -11.28
N ALA A 50 0.53 -9.29 -10.26
CA ALA A 50 -0.52 -8.31 -10.02
C ALA A 50 -0.28 -6.96 -10.72
N ALA A 51 0.83 -6.78 -11.44
CA ALA A 51 1.19 -5.49 -12.00
C ALA A 51 0.10 -4.93 -12.94
N GLY A 52 -0.10 -3.61 -12.89
CA GLY A 52 -1.21 -2.97 -13.59
C GLY A 52 -1.02 -1.48 -13.79
N LEU A 53 -2.05 -0.82 -14.32
CA LEU A 53 -2.12 0.64 -14.42
C LEU A 53 -2.94 1.20 -13.26
N MET A 54 -2.35 2.10 -12.47
CA MET A 54 -3.01 2.73 -11.33
C MET A 54 -2.56 4.19 -11.20
N ARG A 55 -3.34 4.99 -10.47
CA ARG A 55 -2.93 6.35 -10.11
C ARG A 55 -1.79 6.24 -9.09
N PRO A 56 -0.64 6.89 -9.30
CA PRO A 56 0.48 6.79 -8.37
C PRO A 56 0.14 7.23 -6.95
N SER A 57 -0.81 8.17 -6.79
CA SER A 57 -1.28 8.64 -5.48
C SER A 57 -2.02 7.56 -4.69
N GLU A 58 -2.78 6.69 -5.36
CA GLU A 58 -3.49 5.60 -4.71
C GLU A 58 -2.53 4.48 -4.30
N GLU A 59 -1.58 4.11 -5.17
CA GLU A 59 -0.60 3.05 -4.85
C GLU A 59 0.32 3.46 -3.69
N VAL A 60 0.73 4.74 -3.60
CA VAL A 60 1.54 5.20 -2.46
C VAL A 60 0.81 5.02 -1.13
N VAL A 61 -0.49 5.35 -1.08
CA VAL A 61 -1.29 5.14 0.14
C VAL A 61 -1.43 3.66 0.45
N GLN A 62 -1.66 2.83 -0.56
CA GLN A 62 -1.74 1.37 -0.40
C GLN A 62 -0.44 0.80 0.20
N VAL A 63 0.70 1.11 -0.40
CA VAL A 63 2.02 0.63 0.06
C VAL A 63 2.35 1.19 1.44
N ALA A 64 2.06 2.47 1.72
CA ALA A 64 2.28 3.04 3.04
C ALA A 64 1.47 2.32 4.12
N LEU A 65 0.22 1.93 3.84
CA LEU A 65 -0.60 1.11 4.75
C LEU A 65 -0.04 -0.30 4.93
N ASP A 66 0.25 -1.00 3.84
CA ASP A 66 0.72 -2.40 3.92
C ASP A 66 2.08 -2.52 4.63
N TRP A 67 2.88 -1.45 4.65
CA TRP A 67 4.16 -1.38 5.36
C TRP A 67 4.07 -0.81 6.78
N SER A 68 2.95 -0.22 7.19
CA SER A 68 2.73 0.35 8.54
C SER A 68 1.75 -0.44 9.38
N LEU A 69 0.99 -1.36 8.79
CA LEU A 69 0.02 -2.18 9.52
C LEU A 69 0.68 -3.26 10.35
N GLU A 70 0.59 -3.11 11.66
CA GLU A 70 0.94 -4.12 12.65
C GLU A 70 -0.31 -4.88 13.12
N ALA A 71 -0.14 -5.84 14.02
CA ALA A 71 -1.24 -6.71 14.45
C ALA A 71 -2.37 -5.97 15.20
N ASP A 72 -2.04 -4.91 15.92
CA ASP A 72 -2.94 -4.21 16.84
C ASP A 72 -2.96 -2.68 16.67
N HIS A 73 -2.08 -2.12 15.83
CA HIS A 73 -2.02 -0.68 15.56
C HIS A 73 -1.48 -0.38 14.15
N VAL A 74 -1.70 0.85 13.68
CA VAL A 74 -1.02 1.39 12.50
C VAL A 74 0.18 2.19 13.00
N ASP A 75 1.37 1.86 12.52
CA ASP A 75 2.58 2.65 12.78
C ASP A 75 2.55 3.91 11.90
N GLU A 76 1.95 4.98 12.45
CA GLU A 76 1.82 6.29 11.78
C GLU A 76 3.17 6.89 11.38
N VAL A 77 4.23 6.65 12.17
CA VAL A 77 5.58 7.14 11.84
C VAL A 77 6.09 6.41 10.60
N ARG A 78 5.88 5.10 10.53
CA ARG A 78 6.26 4.29 9.38
C ARG A 78 5.45 4.64 8.14
N PHE A 79 4.15 4.86 8.29
CA PHE A 79 3.28 5.36 7.23
C PHE A 79 3.81 6.69 6.65
N ALA A 80 4.03 7.68 7.52
CA ALA A 80 4.56 8.98 7.13
C ALA A 80 5.95 8.86 6.49
N THR A 81 6.79 7.95 6.97
CA THR A 81 8.13 7.72 6.41
C THR A 81 8.08 7.18 4.97
N VAL A 82 7.18 6.24 4.67
CA VAL A 82 6.99 5.76 3.28
C VAL A 82 6.54 6.91 2.38
N VAL A 83 5.56 7.69 2.83
CA VAL A 83 5.02 8.82 2.08
C VAL A 83 6.09 9.90 1.82
N ALA A 84 6.86 10.27 2.84
CA ALA A 84 7.91 11.29 2.74
C ALA A 84 9.04 10.82 1.82
N SER A 85 9.56 9.62 2.01
CA SER A 85 10.64 9.08 1.17
C SER A 85 10.25 8.93 -0.30
N TYR A 86 8.98 8.59 -0.57
CA TYR A 86 8.44 8.59 -1.93
C TYR A 86 8.45 9.99 -2.57
N ARG A 87 8.07 11.03 -1.80
CA ARG A 87 8.14 12.43 -2.29
C ARG A 87 9.56 12.89 -2.51
N ASP A 88 10.44 12.62 -1.55
CA ASP A 88 11.86 13.00 -1.62
C ASP A 88 12.58 12.34 -2.80
N ALA A 89 12.10 11.18 -3.26
CA ALA A 89 12.57 10.49 -4.45
C ALA A 89 11.89 10.95 -5.75
N ASP A 90 11.22 12.11 -5.75
CA ASP A 90 10.50 12.69 -6.90
C ASP A 90 9.39 11.77 -7.48
N GLY A 91 8.69 11.06 -6.60
CA GLY A 91 7.53 10.26 -6.95
C GLY A 91 6.45 11.09 -7.68
N PRO A 92 5.88 10.61 -8.81
CA PRO A 92 4.92 11.40 -9.60
C PRO A 92 3.54 11.59 -8.95
N GLY A 93 3.26 10.89 -7.84
CA GLY A 93 1.98 10.95 -7.13
C GLY A 93 1.72 12.35 -6.59
N ARG A 94 0.48 12.82 -6.75
CA ARG A 94 0.01 14.05 -6.09
C ARG A 94 -0.82 13.61 -4.90
N LEU A 95 -0.26 13.80 -3.72
CA LEU A 95 -0.90 13.48 -2.46
C LEU A 95 -1.57 14.75 -1.93
N SER A 96 -2.77 14.59 -1.42
CA SER A 96 -3.54 15.59 -0.70
C SER A 96 -4.20 14.91 0.48
N ALA A 97 -4.59 15.65 1.52
CA ALA A 97 -5.44 15.15 2.61
C ALA A 97 -6.87 14.85 2.10
N ASP A 98 -6.99 13.81 1.28
CA ASP A 98 -8.24 13.30 0.70
C ASP A 98 -8.43 11.83 1.07
N LYS A 99 -9.57 11.53 1.69
CA LYS A 99 -9.97 10.17 2.06
C LYS A 99 -10.16 9.27 0.85
N ASP A 100 -10.47 9.83 -0.32
CA ASP A 100 -10.70 9.04 -1.53
C ASP A 100 -9.46 8.24 -1.95
N LEU A 101 -8.26 8.69 -1.59
CA LEU A 101 -7.00 7.96 -1.83
C LEU A 101 -6.91 6.62 -1.08
N PHE A 102 -7.70 6.41 -0.02
CA PHE A 102 -7.75 5.16 0.75
C PHE A 102 -8.77 4.15 0.20
N THR A 103 -9.66 4.58 -0.70
CA THR A 103 -10.76 3.73 -1.21
C THR A 103 -10.24 2.52 -2.00
N GLY A 104 -9.11 2.67 -2.69
CA GLY A 104 -8.43 1.57 -3.39
C GLY A 104 -8.05 0.44 -2.44
N TRP A 105 -7.34 0.76 -1.36
CA TRP A 105 -6.93 -0.18 -0.33
C TRP A 105 -8.14 -0.83 0.36
N LEU A 106 -9.15 -0.03 0.76
CA LEU A 106 -10.36 -0.54 1.40
C LEU A 106 -11.10 -1.54 0.51
N ARG A 107 -11.24 -1.23 -0.78
CA ARG A 107 -11.89 -2.13 -1.76
C ARG A 107 -11.11 -3.43 -1.95
N ALA A 108 -9.78 -3.36 -2.03
CA ALA A 108 -8.95 -4.57 -2.15
C ALA A 108 -9.14 -5.49 -0.94
N TYR A 109 -9.10 -4.94 0.28
CA TYR A 109 -9.30 -5.70 1.51
C TYR A 109 -10.74 -6.20 1.67
N GLN A 110 -11.74 -5.43 1.25
CA GLN A 110 -13.14 -5.90 1.21
C GLN A 110 -13.33 -7.07 0.25
N ASN A 111 -12.73 -7.01 -0.94
CA ASN A 111 -12.77 -8.11 -1.91
C ASN A 111 -12.07 -9.37 -1.35
N TRP A 112 -10.94 -9.20 -0.66
CA TRP A 112 -10.23 -10.31 -0.03
C TRP A 112 -11.04 -10.94 1.12
N LEU A 113 -11.69 -10.10 1.93
CA LEU A 113 -12.61 -10.55 2.97
C LEU A 113 -13.78 -11.34 2.36
N GLU A 114 -14.45 -10.80 1.35
CA GLU A 114 -15.56 -11.45 0.66
C GLU A 114 -15.14 -12.79 0.04
N PHE A 115 -13.97 -12.84 -0.59
CA PHE A 115 -13.43 -14.07 -1.15
C PHE A 115 -13.20 -15.14 -0.09
N ASN A 116 -12.54 -14.81 1.04
CA ASN A 116 -12.32 -15.78 2.11
C ASN A 116 -13.64 -16.22 2.77
N VAL A 117 -14.58 -15.28 2.94
CA VAL A 117 -15.90 -15.56 3.50
C VAL A 117 -16.73 -16.48 2.58
N SER A 118 -16.74 -16.21 1.29
CA SER A 118 -17.57 -16.95 0.33
C SER A 118 -16.96 -18.29 -0.10
N GLN A 119 -15.63 -18.37 -0.20
CA GLN A 119 -14.96 -19.52 -0.80
C GLN A 119 -14.23 -20.43 0.20
N ARG A 120 -13.92 -19.95 1.41
CA ARG A 120 -12.94 -20.63 2.31
C ARG A 120 -13.34 -20.72 3.78
N MET A 121 -14.55 -20.34 4.17
CA MET A 121 -14.96 -20.27 5.60
C MET A 121 -14.99 -21.60 6.35
N ASP A 122 -15.14 -22.70 5.62
CA ASP A 122 -15.06 -24.05 6.17
C ASP A 122 -13.62 -24.42 6.58
N THR A 123 -12.61 -23.76 6.01
CA THR A 123 -11.19 -23.97 6.33
C THR A 123 -10.71 -23.11 7.49
N ALA A 124 -9.72 -23.61 8.24
CA ALA A 124 -9.05 -22.81 9.28
C ALA A 124 -8.30 -21.61 8.70
N LEU A 125 -7.71 -21.76 7.51
CA LEU A 125 -7.04 -20.69 6.79
C LEU A 125 -8.02 -19.56 6.46
N GLY A 126 -9.13 -19.86 5.78
CA GLY A 126 -10.10 -18.84 5.37
C GLY A 126 -10.71 -18.09 6.55
N ARG A 127 -11.03 -18.78 7.67
CA ARG A 127 -11.49 -18.11 8.89
C ARG A 127 -10.45 -17.15 9.46
N ARG A 128 -9.17 -17.55 9.47
CA ARG A 128 -8.08 -16.69 9.95
C ARG A 128 -7.89 -15.48 9.05
N GLU A 129 -7.83 -15.67 7.74
CA GLU A 129 -7.69 -14.57 6.77
C GLU A 129 -8.88 -13.60 6.86
N ALA A 130 -10.11 -14.10 6.96
CA ALA A 130 -11.29 -13.26 7.13
C ALA A 130 -11.21 -12.43 8.43
N ALA A 131 -10.87 -13.06 9.56
CA ALA A 131 -10.72 -12.36 10.84
C ALA A 131 -9.60 -11.31 10.81
N THR A 132 -8.43 -11.64 10.27
CA THR A 132 -7.30 -10.71 10.13
C THR A 132 -7.67 -9.54 9.22
N THR A 133 -8.32 -9.80 8.08
CA THR A 133 -8.71 -8.76 7.13
C THR A 133 -9.74 -7.82 7.74
N GLN A 134 -10.75 -8.36 8.44
CA GLN A 134 -11.74 -7.55 9.16
C GLN A 134 -11.09 -6.68 10.25
N ALA A 135 -10.15 -7.24 11.02
CA ALA A 135 -9.42 -6.50 12.05
C ALA A 135 -8.61 -5.34 11.45
N ARG A 136 -7.89 -5.58 10.34
CA ARG A 136 -7.13 -4.54 9.63
C ARG A 136 -8.01 -3.43 9.09
N ILE A 137 -9.14 -3.76 8.44
CA ILE A 137 -10.10 -2.75 7.98
C ILE A 137 -10.60 -1.91 9.16
N THR A 138 -10.96 -2.55 10.27
CA THR A 138 -11.45 -1.86 11.49
C THR A 138 -10.39 -0.91 12.05
N LEU A 139 -9.14 -1.36 12.09
CA LEU A 139 -8.02 -0.59 12.59
C LEU A 139 -7.75 0.64 11.71
N VAL A 140 -7.56 0.46 10.39
CA VAL A 140 -7.32 1.59 9.46
C VAL A 140 -8.47 2.59 9.49
N THR A 141 -9.72 2.12 9.51
CA THR A 141 -10.88 3.02 9.56
C THR A 141 -10.97 3.79 10.89
N SER A 142 -10.45 3.25 11.99
CA SER A 142 -10.44 3.93 13.29
C SER A 142 -9.44 5.10 13.39
N VAL A 143 -8.37 5.07 12.58
CA VAL A 143 -7.31 6.10 12.54
C VAL A 143 -7.27 6.86 11.20
N LEU A 144 -8.30 6.70 10.36
CA LEU A 144 -8.30 7.23 8.99
C LEU A 144 -8.09 8.75 8.95
N ASP A 145 -8.68 9.50 9.88
CA ASP A 145 -8.52 10.95 9.93
C ASP A 145 -7.05 11.35 10.20
N ASP A 146 -6.36 10.62 11.08
CA ASP A 146 -4.96 10.86 11.40
C ASP A 146 -4.06 10.53 10.19
N LEU A 147 -4.30 9.39 9.54
CA LEU A 147 -3.57 8.98 8.33
C LEU A 147 -3.75 9.96 7.17
N VAL A 148 -4.95 10.50 6.99
CA VAL A 148 -5.25 11.52 5.97
C VAL A 148 -4.48 12.80 6.25
N ASN A 149 -4.39 13.23 7.50
CA ASN A 149 -3.62 14.42 7.88
C ASN A 149 -2.11 14.24 7.62
N LEU A 150 -1.59 13.01 7.73
CA LEU A 150 -0.19 12.70 7.40
C LEU A 150 0.11 12.81 5.89
N LEU A 151 -0.90 12.76 5.02
CA LEU A 151 -0.71 12.97 3.58
C LEU A 151 -0.40 14.42 3.21
N ASP A 152 -0.61 15.40 4.08
CA ASP A 152 -0.21 16.79 3.83
C ASP A 152 0.96 17.23 4.72
N ALA A 153 1.48 16.33 5.57
CA ALA A 153 2.64 16.61 6.38
C ALA A 153 3.86 16.92 5.49
N PRO A 154 4.62 17.97 5.80
CA PRO A 154 5.78 18.41 5.03
C PRO A 154 6.90 17.36 4.99
#